data_AF-A0A607Z3P1-F1
#
_entry.id   AF-A0A607Z3P1-F1
#
_cell.length_a   1.000
_cell.length_b   1.000
_cell.length_c   1.000
_cell.angle_alpha   90.00
_cell.angle_beta   90.00
_cell.angle_gamma   90.00
#
_symmetry.space_group_name_H-M   'P 1'
#
loop_
_entity.id
_entity.type
_entity.pdbx_description
1 polymer ?
#
loop_
_entity_poly.entity_id
_entity_poly.type
_entity_poly.pdbx_seq_one_letter_code
_entity_poly.pdbx_strand_id
1 'polypeptide(L)'
;MRLTPIFSMVNFIDDAHFRRVWKHPKKTINSRQKAWVHYMLQVWGKVNAGDDSPGGAINVIGRLMIRSQWSDDKAKQIESVVMRLYEEDGLRGDALYKKARELVIPQSSFSNIIALAKESDDAAFVERVMVKTFHRESPARDVAIKRYCNRNCTQDIARLMNAVTGMDIQSCRRRVVWCENVLDSEIFYAMRREIEKEFPLAA
;
A
#
# COMPACT_ATOMS: atom_id res chain seq x y z
N MET A 1 17.09 12.29 -19.16
CA MET A 1 16.31 11.78 -17.99
C MET A 1 15.14 12.73 -17.77
N ARG A 2 13.89 12.27 -17.73
CA ARG A 2 12.75 13.16 -17.46
C ARG A 2 12.78 13.55 -15.98
N LEU A 3 12.67 14.85 -15.69
CA LEU A 3 12.45 15.33 -14.32
C LEU A 3 11.11 14.76 -13.83
N THR A 4 11.13 14.00 -12.73
CA THR A 4 9.90 13.47 -12.12
C THR A 4 9.62 14.17 -10.79
N PRO A 5 8.34 14.22 -10.34
CA PRO A 5 7.95 14.97 -9.16
C PRO A 5 8.75 14.67 -7.89
N ILE A 6 9.21 13.43 -7.68
CA ILE A 6 10.00 13.09 -6.50
C ILE A 6 11.30 13.91 -6.39
N PHE A 7 11.87 14.35 -7.52
CA PHE A 7 13.10 15.16 -7.50
C PHE A 7 12.85 16.57 -6.96
N SER A 8 11.62 17.09 -7.02
CA SER A 8 11.29 18.38 -6.41
C SER A 8 11.30 18.33 -4.88
N MET A 9 11.33 17.13 -4.28
CA MET A 9 11.36 17.00 -2.82
C MET A 9 12.58 17.66 -2.17
N VAL A 10 13.65 17.86 -2.93
CA VAL A 10 14.86 18.57 -2.47
C VAL A 10 14.56 19.96 -1.93
N ASN A 11 13.49 20.60 -2.42
CA ASN A 11 13.08 21.95 -2.04
C ASN A 11 12.35 22.03 -0.69
N PHE A 12 11.95 20.90 -0.11
CA PHE A 12 11.32 20.88 1.22
C PHE A 12 12.37 20.71 2.31
N ILE A 13 12.21 21.50 3.38
CA ILE A 13 13.12 21.55 4.53
C ILE A 13 12.87 20.35 5.44
N ASP A 14 11.60 20.09 5.75
CA ASP A 14 11.12 19.00 6.60
C ASP A 14 9.77 18.45 6.10
N ASP A 15 9.29 17.37 6.74
CA ASP A 15 7.99 16.74 6.46
C ASP A 15 6.82 17.71 6.66
N ALA A 16 6.92 18.63 7.63
CA ALA A 16 5.84 19.59 7.91
C ALA A 16 5.70 20.63 6.79
N HIS A 17 6.82 21.12 6.25
CA HIS A 17 6.86 22.01 5.10
C HIS A 17 6.28 21.30 3.86
N PHE A 18 6.70 20.06 3.59
CA PHE A 18 6.15 19.25 2.49
C PHE A 18 4.63 19.10 2.60
N ARG A 19 4.14 18.67 3.77
CA ARG A 19 2.70 18.50 4.02
C ARG A 19 1.91 19.79 3.85
N ARG A 20 2.46 20.92 4.31
CA ARG A 20 1.80 22.23 4.20
C ARG A 20 1.62 22.65 2.74
N VAL A 21 2.68 22.54 1.93
CA VAL A 21 2.66 22.94 0.51
C VAL A 21 1.68 22.08 -0.28
N TRP A 22 1.63 20.78 -0.01
CA TRP A 22 0.73 19.85 -0.67
C TRP A 22 -0.63 19.70 0.02
N LYS A 23 -0.90 20.49 1.06
CA LYS A 23 -2.15 20.46 1.85
C LYS A 23 -2.52 19.06 2.37
N HIS A 24 -1.52 18.25 2.71
CA HIS A 24 -1.72 16.93 3.31
C HIS A 24 -1.90 17.08 4.82
N PRO A 25 -3.08 16.74 5.38
CA PRO A 25 -3.27 16.76 6.82
C PRO A 25 -2.35 15.74 7.51
N LYS A 26 -1.96 16.05 8.75
CA LYS A 26 -1.22 15.11 9.58
C LYS A 26 -2.18 14.05 10.11
N LYS A 27 -2.27 12.92 9.41
CA LYS A 27 -3.06 11.76 9.81
C LYS A 27 -2.14 10.63 10.22
N THR A 28 -2.51 9.90 11.27
CA THR A 28 -1.80 8.71 11.73
C THR A 28 -2.58 7.46 11.36
N ILE A 29 -1.84 6.38 11.09
CA ILE A 29 -2.38 5.04 10.90
C ILE A 29 -1.52 4.06 11.72
N ASN A 30 -2.11 2.97 12.18
CA ASN A 30 -1.40 1.92 12.93
C ASN A 30 -0.73 0.90 11.98
N SER A 31 0.08 -0.01 12.54
CA SER A 31 0.82 -1.00 11.76
C SER A 31 -0.06 -1.92 10.93
N ARG A 32 -1.25 -2.30 11.43
CA ARG A 32 -2.21 -3.15 10.71
C ARG A 32 -2.83 -2.43 9.52
N GLN A 33 -3.21 -1.17 9.72
CA GLN A 33 -3.71 -0.30 8.65
C GLN A 33 -2.64 -0.09 7.57
N LYS A 34 -1.39 0.13 7.96
CA LYS A 34 -0.26 0.24 7.03
C LYS A 34 -0.03 -1.04 6.23
N ALA A 35 -0.08 -2.20 6.89
CA ALA A 35 0.04 -3.50 6.22
C ALA A 35 -1.07 -3.71 5.18
N TRP A 36 -2.31 -3.30 5.48
CA TRP A 36 -3.42 -3.33 4.52
C TRP A 36 -3.17 -2.42 3.32
N VAL A 37 -2.77 -1.16 3.55
CA VAL A 37 -2.45 -0.22 2.45
C VAL A 37 -1.34 -0.76 1.56
N HIS A 38 -0.26 -1.27 2.14
CA HIS A 38 0.87 -1.80 1.38
C HIS A 38 0.46 -2.98 0.51
N TYR A 39 -0.43 -3.83 1.01
CA TYR A 39 -0.98 -4.92 0.22
C TYR A 39 -1.85 -4.41 -0.95
N MET A 40 -2.76 -3.45 -0.70
CA MET A 40 -3.58 -2.85 -1.78
C MET A 40 -2.69 -2.23 -2.86
N LEU A 41 -1.63 -1.51 -2.47
CA LEU A 41 -0.67 -0.92 -3.39
C LEU A 41 0.18 -1.96 -4.12
N GLN A 42 0.49 -3.10 -3.50
CA GLN A 42 1.16 -4.21 -4.18
C GLN A 42 0.28 -4.85 -5.25
N VAL A 43 -1.01 -5.08 -4.98
CA VAL A 43 -1.97 -5.61 -5.96
C VAL A 43 -2.09 -4.62 -7.13
N TRP A 44 -2.28 -3.35 -6.83
CA TRP A 44 -2.31 -2.28 -7.83
C TRP A 44 -1.02 -2.21 -8.67
N GLY A 45 0.14 -2.25 -8.01
CA GLY A 45 1.43 -2.20 -8.66
C GLY A 45 1.71 -3.41 -9.54
N LYS A 46 1.27 -4.60 -9.14
CA LYS A 46 1.38 -5.84 -9.93
C LYS A 46 0.57 -5.76 -11.23
N VAL A 47 -0.66 -5.23 -11.18
CA VAL A 47 -1.53 -5.10 -12.37
C VAL A 47 -1.05 -3.98 -13.30
N ASN A 48 -0.51 -2.89 -12.74
CA ASN A 48 -0.02 -1.74 -13.51
C ASN A 48 1.50 -1.79 -13.77
N ALA A 49 2.17 -2.87 -13.40
CA ALA A 49 3.56 -3.11 -13.78
C ALA A 49 3.57 -3.45 -15.27
N GLY A 50 4.32 -2.67 -16.06
CA GLY A 50 4.52 -2.97 -17.48
C GLY A 50 5.45 -4.17 -17.74
N ASP A 51 5.67 -5.03 -16.74
CA ASP A 51 6.52 -6.22 -16.82
C ASP A 51 5.91 -7.43 -16.08
N ASP A 52 6.20 -8.63 -16.57
CA ASP A 52 5.72 -9.91 -16.02
C ASP A 52 6.67 -10.50 -14.95
N SER A 53 7.59 -9.69 -14.40
CA SER A 53 8.55 -10.19 -13.41
C SER A 53 7.82 -10.72 -12.16
N PRO A 54 8.34 -11.72 -11.41
CA PRO A 54 7.70 -12.23 -10.20
C PRO A 54 7.48 -11.14 -9.15
N GLY A 55 6.26 -11.02 -8.62
CA GLY A 55 5.89 -10.01 -7.62
C GLY A 55 6.73 -10.11 -6.33
N GLY A 56 6.88 -8.98 -5.62
CA GLY A 56 7.53 -8.95 -4.30
C GLY A 56 6.73 -9.69 -3.22
N ALA A 57 7.31 -9.83 -2.02
CA ALA A 57 6.68 -10.54 -0.91
C ALA A 57 5.29 -9.94 -0.56
N ILE A 58 4.26 -10.79 -0.63
CA ILE A 58 2.87 -10.46 -0.31
C ILE A 58 2.64 -10.67 1.18
N ASN A 59 2.15 -9.64 1.89
CA ASN A 59 1.81 -9.76 3.30
C ASN A 59 0.54 -10.60 3.49
N VAL A 60 0.66 -11.73 4.20
CA VAL A 60 -0.44 -12.66 4.49
C VAL A 60 -1.60 -11.98 5.21
N ILE A 61 -1.32 -11.10 6.19
CA ILE A 61 -2.36 -10.36 6.93
C ILE A 61 -3.10 -9.43 5.97
N GLY A 62 -2.37 -8.67 5.13
CA GLY A 62 -2.96 -7.80 4.11
C GLY A 62 -3.86 -8.57 3.14
N ARG A 63 -3.39 -9.74 2.68
CA ARG A 63 -4.11 -10.65 1.78
C ARG A 63 -5.39 -11.21 2.38
N LEU A 64 -5.45 -11.41 3.69
CA LEU A 64 -6.64 -11.89 4.42
C LEU A 64 -7.62 -10.77 4.78
N MET A 65 -7.15 -9.52 4.86
CA MET A 65 -7.97 -8.36 5.21
C MET A 65 -8.81 -7.81 4.04
N ILE A 66 -8.68 -8.37 2.84
CA ILE A 66 -9.48 -7.94 1.67
C ILE A 66 -10.94 -8.45 1.77
N ARG A 67 -11.89 -7.56 1.44
CA ARG A 67 -13.34 -7.81 1.25
C ARG A 67 -14.25 -7.90 2.50
N SER A 68 -13.89 -7.27 3.61
CA SER A 68 -14.86 -6.86 4.63
C SER A 68 -14.69 -5.37 4.89
N GLN A 69 -15.75 -4.67 5.33
CA GLN A 69 -15.59 -3.35 5.93
C GLN A 69 -14.43 -3.43 6.94
N TRP A 70 -13.41 -2.58 6.78
CA TRP A 70 -12.23 -2.64 7.64
C TRP A 70 -12.68 -2.53 9.10
N SER A 71 -12.38 -3.53 9.92
CA SER A 71 -12.63 -3.48 11.36
C SER A 71 -11.36 -3.85 12.14
N ASP A 72 -11.12 -3.10 13.20
CA ASP A 72 -9.95 -3.31 14.06
C ASP A 72 -9.99 -4.72 14.67
N ASP A 73 -11.18 -5.22 15.00
CA ASP A 73 -11.40 -6.53 15.61
C ASP A 73 -11.09 -7.69 14.65
N LYS A 74 -11.55 -7.61 13.39
CA LYS A 74 -11.18 -8.62 12.38
C LYS A 74 -9.69 -8.60 12.11
N ALA A 75 -9.06 -7.42 12.07
CA ALA A 75 -7.63 -7.31 11.87
C ALA A 75 -6.83 -7.93 13.04
N LYS A 76 -7.27 -7.75 14.29
CA LYS A 76 -6.70 -8.43 15.47
C LYS A 76 -6.88 -9.94 15.40
N GLN A 77 -8.06 -10.41 15.01
CA GLN A 77 -8.34 -11.84 14.85
C GLN A 77 -7.41 -12.47 13.79
N ILE A 78 -7.26 -11.82 12.63
CA ILE A 78 -6.36 -12.26 11.57
C ILE A 78 -4.91 -12.29 12.07
N GLU A 79 -4.45 -11.22 12.71
CA GLU A 79 -3.09 -11.13 13.24
C GLU A 79 -2.82 -12.25 14.25
N SER A 80 -3.74 -12.47 15.20
CA SER A 80 -3.64 -13.56 16.20
C SER A 80 -3.56 -14.93 15.54
N VAL A 81 -4.43 -15.23 14.57
CA VAL A 81 -4.43 -16.52 13.86
C VAL A 81 -3.12 -16.71 13.08
N VAL A 82 -2.67 -15.68 12.35
CA VAL A 82 -1.44 -15.75 11.54
C VAL A 82 -0.21 -15.92 12.42
N MET A 83 -0.10 -15.17 13.53
CA MET A 83 1.03 -15.30 14.45
C MET A 83 1.06 -16.68 15.10
N ARG A 84 -0.08 -17.19 15.56
CA ARG A 84 -0.19 -18.55 16.12
C ARG A 84 0.29 -19.61 15.12
N LEU A 85 -0.22 -19.59 13.88
CA LEU A 85 0.19 -20.53 12.83
C LEU A 85 1.68 -20.39 12.43
N TYR A 86 2.25 -19.19 12.56
CA TYR A 86 3.65 -18.95 12.26
C TYR A 86 4.56 -19.46 13.39
N GLU A 87 4.22 -19.18 14.65
CA GLU A 87 5.03 -19.48 15.82
C GLU A 87 4.88 -20.94 16.28
N GLU A 88 3.63 -21.43 16.38
CA GLU A 88 3.34 -22.77 16.91
C GLU A 88 3.44 -23.83 15.81
N ASP A 89 2.83 -23.59 14.64
CA ASP A 89 2.74 -24.59 13.56
C ASP A 89 3.90 -24.47 12.55
N GLY A 90 4.79 -23.49 12.71
CA GLY A 90 5.94 -23.29 11.82
C GLY A 90 5.60 -22.97 10.36
N LEU A 91 4.34 -22.61 10.06
CA LEU A 91 3.88 -22.42 8.69
C LEU A 91 4.46 -21.13 8.09
N ARG A 92 4.78 -21.18 6.79
CA ARG A 92 5.37 -20.06 6.03
C ARG A 92 4.68 -19.90 4.66
N GLY A 93 4.82 -18.72 4.06
CA GLY A 93 4.41 -18.45 2.68
C GLY A 93 2.95 -18.82 2.39
N ASP A 94 2.72 -19.51 1.27
CA ASP A 94 1.37 -19.90 0.83
C ASP A 94 0.69 -20.93 1.75
N ALA A 95 1.46 -21.79 2.44
CA ALA A 95 0.89 -22.74 3.40
C ALA A 95 0.28 -22.02 4.60
N LEU A 96 0.98 -21.01 5.13
CA LEU A 96 0.47 -20.11 6.17
C LEU A 96 -0.79 -19.38 5.71
N TYR A 97 -0.76 -18.81 4.50
CA TYR A 97 -1.92 -18.11 3.95
C TYR A 97 -3.15 -19.01 3.80
N LYS A 98 -3.01 -20.20 3.19
CA LYS A 98 -4.13 -21.13 2.99
C LYS A 98 -4.74 -21.53 4.33
N LYS A 99 -3.91 -21.88 5.31
CA LYS A 99 -4.39 -22.31 6.63
C LYS A 99 -5.04 -21.17 7.42
N ALA A 100 -4.42 -19.99 7.42
CA ALA A 100 -5.01 -18.81 8.06
C ALA A 100 -6.35 -18.44 7.42
N ARG A 101 -6.45 -18.53 6.09
CA ARG A 101 -7.68 -18.27 5.35
C ARG A 101 -8.82 -19.23 5.73
N GLU A 102 -8.53 -20.52 5.83
CA GLU A 102 -9.52 -21.53 6.27
C GLU A 102 -10.10 -21.22 7.64
N LEU A 103 -9.27 -20.70 8.56
CA LEU A 103 -9.68 -20.39 9.94
C LEU A 103 -10.41 -19.06 10.07
N VAL A 104 -10.09 -18.07 9.23
CA VAL A 104 -10.63 -16.71 9.32
C VAL A 104 -11.88 -16.53 8.44
N ILE A 105 -11.94 -17.18 7.27
CA ILE A 105 -13.00 -16.96 6.28
C ILE A 105 -13.98 -18.15 6.28
N PRO A 106 -15.28 -17.96 6.57
CA PRO A 106 -16.27 -19.02 6.46
C PRO A 106 -16.31 -19.62 5.05
N GLN A 107 -16.29 -20.96 4.97
CA GLN A 107 -16.24 -21.74 3.73
C GLN A 107 -17.48 -21.49 2.86
N SER A 108 -17.38 -20.56 1.91
CA SER A 108 -18.27 -20.53 0.73
C SER A 108 -17.42 -20.76 -0.53
N SER A 109 -17.71 -21.88 -1.16
CA SER A 109 -16.84 -22.62 -2.07
C SER A 109 -16.99 -22.17 -3.52
N PHE A 110 -16.43 -21.01 -3.90
CA PHE A 110 -16.30 -20.61 -5.32
C PHE A 110 -15.04 -19.76 -5.62
N SER A 111 -14.07 -19.73 -4.72
CA SER A 111 -13.28 -18.50 -4.52
C SER A 111 -11.99 -18.32 -5.32
N ASN A 112 -11.45 -19.33 -6.03
CA ASN A 112 -10.13 -19.23 -6.68
C ASN A 112 -10.14 -18.65 -8.10
N ILE A 113 -11.07 -19.04 -8.98
CA ILE A 113 -11.22 -18.43 -10.32
C ILE A 113 -11.70 -16.98 -10.19
N ILE A 114 -12.52 -16.70 -9.19
CA ILE A 114 -12.96 -15.34 -8.89
C ILE A 114 -11.81 -14.53 -8.25
N ALA A 115 -10.80 -15.12 -7.62
CA ALA A 115 -9.72 -14.36 -6.96
C ALA A 115 -8.88 -13.52 -7.93
N LEU A 116 -8.59 -14.04 -9.13
CA LEU A 116 -7.81 -13.30 -10.13
C LEU A 116 -8.61 -12.15 -10.75
N ALA A 117 -9.88 -12.40 -11.08
CA ALA A 117 -10.81 -11.34 -11.50
C ALA A 117 -10.99 -10.28 -10.40
N LYS A 118 -11.02 -10.69 -9.12
CA LYS A 118 -11.10 -9.80 -7.96
C LYS A 118 -9.82 -8.98 -7.74
N GLU A 119 -8.62 -9.53 -7.93
CA GLU A 119 -7.36 -8.76 -7.86
C GLU A 119 -7.34 -7.63 -8.91
N SER A 120 -7.89 -7.88 -10.10
CA SER A 120 -8.05 -6.84 -11.13
C SER A 120 -9.04 -5.76 -10.71
N ASP A 121 -10.17 -6.12 -10.09
CA ASP A 121 -11.15 -5.16 -9.55
C ASP A 121 -10.54 -4.31 -8.42
N ASP A 122 -9.77 -4.94 -7.51
CA ASP A 122 -9.07 -4.26 -6.41
C ASP A 122 -8.01 -3.29 -6.95
N ALA A 123 -7.24 -3.69 -7.96
CA ALA A 123 -6.27 -2.81 -8.62
C ALA A 123 -6.95 -1.61 -9.30
N ALA A 124 -8.07 -1.84 -10.00
CA ALA A 124 -8.85 -0.76 -10.61
C ALA A 124 -9.45 0.18 -9.56
N PHE A 125 -9.90 -0.34 -8.41
CA PHE A 125 -10.35 0.45 -7.27
C PHE A 125 -9.22 1.35 -6.75
N VAL A 126 -8.04 0.79 -6.50
CA VAL A 126 -6.88 1.56 -6.02
C VAL A 126 -6.47 2.64 -7.03
N GLU A 127 -6.47 2.36 -8.34
CA GLU A 127 -6.16 3.37 -9.37
C GLU A 127 -7.16 4.54 -9.31
N ARG A 128 -8.47 4.26 -9.23
CA ARG A 128 -9.49 5.31 -9.09
C ARG A 128 -9.26 6.16 -7.84
N VAL A 129 -8.99 5.53 -6.69
CA VAL A 129 -8.72 6.24 -5.43
C VAL A 129 -7.42 7.06 -5.54
N MET A 130 -6.36 6.51 -6.13
CA MET A 130 -5.07 7.17 -6.31
C MET A 130 -5.20 8.44 -7.14
N VAL A 131 -5.87 8.38 -8.30
CA VAL A 131 -6.07 9.51 -9.21
C VAL A 131 -6.94 10.59 -8.57
N LYS A 132 -7.96 10.21 -7.79
CA LYS A 132 -8.83 11.15 -7.06
C LYS A 132 -8.12 11.82 -5.88
N THR A 133 -7.20 11.12 -5.23
CA THR A 133 -6.53 11.58 -4.00
C THR A 133 -5.30 12.42 -4.30
N PHE A 134 -4.52 12.08 -5.32
CA PHE A 134 -3.26 12.75 -5.63
C PHE A 134 -3.26 13.38 -7.02
N HIS A 135 -2.84 14.65 -7.05
CA HIS A 135 -2.49 15.34 -8.28
C HIS A 135 -1.38 14.57 -9.03
N ARG A 136 -1.38 14.67 -10.37
CA ARG A 136 -0.38 13.99 -11.22
C ARG A 136 1.06 14.34 -10.88
N GLU A 137 1.28 15.61 -10.52
CA GLU A 137 2.59 16.14 -10.13
C GLU A 137 2.92 15.91 -8.64
N SER A 138 2.16 15.10 -7.91
CA SER A 138 2.43 14.82 -6.49
C SER A 138 3.65 13.91 -6.32
N PRO A 139 4.64 14.30 -5.49
CA PRO A 139 5.76 13.43 -5.13
C PRO A 139 5.32 12.12 -4.46
N ALA A 140 4.22 12.14 -3.69
CA ALA A 140 3.68 10.94 -3.06
C ALA A 140 3.15 9.93 -4.10
N ARG A 141 2.49 10.42 -5.15
CA ARG A 141 2.04 9.58 -6.27
C ARG A 141 3.22 9.05 -7.08
N ASP A 142 4.24 9.87 -7.35
CA ASP A 142 5.46 9.42 -8.04
C ASP A 142 6.18 8.32 -7.24
N VAL A 143 6.27 8.46 -5.91
CA VAL A 143 6.79 7.39 -5.03
C VAL A 143 5.95 6.12 -5.10
N ALA A 144 4.61 6.24 -5.12
CA ALA A 144 3.74 5.06 -5.27
C ALA A 144 4.06 4.29 -6.56
N ILE A 145 4.14 4.98 -7.70
CA ILE A 145 4.45 4.38 -9.01
C ILE A 145 5.84 3.74 -8.97
N LYS A 146 6.87 4.48 -8.53
CA LYS A 146 8.23 3.94 -8.48
C LYS A 146 8.34 2.73 -7.55
N ARG A 147 7.66 2.75 -6.41
CA ARG A 147 7.76 1.69 -5.39
C ARG A 147 6.98 0.44 -5.77
N TYR A 148 5.76 0.60 -6.27
CA TYR A 148 4.85 -0.53 -6.45
C TYR A 148 4.74 -0.99 -7.90
N CYS A 149 4.76 -0.08 -8.88
CA CYS A 149 4.75 -0.46 -10.31
C CYS A 149 6.17 -0.79 -10.80
N ASN A 150 7.15 0.06 -10.47
CA ASN A 150 8.55 -0.15 -10.89
C ASN A 150 9.36 -0.96 -9.87
N ARG A 151 8.78 -1.32 -8.73
CA ARG A 151 9.36 -2.21 -7.70
C ARG A 151 10.65 -1.70 -7.07
N ASN A 152 10.91 -0.39 -7.14
CA ASN A 152 12.08 0.22 -6.50
C ASN A 152 11.89 0.23 -4.99
N CYS A 153 12.90 -0.19 -4.23
CA CYS A 153 12.88 0.02 -2.79
C CYS A 153 13.16 1.50 -2.46
N THR A 154 12.91 1.91 -1.20
CA THR A 154 13.18 3.26 -0.72
C THR A 154 14.62 3.70 -1.03
N GLN A 155 15.58 2.79 -0.92
CA GLN A 155 16.99 3.07 -1.22
C GLN A 155 17.24 3.30 -2.71
N ASP A 156 16.57 2.57 -3.59
CA ASP A 156 16.72 2.74 -5.05
C ASP A 156 16.16 4.08 -5.49
N ILE A 157 14.98 4.47 -4.97
CA ILE A 157 14.42 5.81 -5.21
C ILE A 157 15.35 6.89 -4.67
N ALA A 158 15.92 6.71 -3.48
CA ALA A 158 16.87 7.66 -2.91
C ALA A 158 18.17 7.78 -3.74
N ARG A 159 18.70 6.68 -4.29
CA ARG A 159 19.86 6.69 -5.21
C ARG A 159 19.53 7.44 -6.50
N LEU A 160 18.34 7.23 -7.07
CA LEU A 160 17.89 7.98 -8.24
C LEU A 160 17.81 9.48 -7.95
N MET A 161 17.26 9.88 -6.80
CA MET A 161 17.23 11.29 -6.39
C MET A 161 18.64 11.86 -6.22
N ASN A 162 19.53 11.16 -5.53
CA ASN A 162 20.92 11.58 -5.30
C ASN A 162 21.66 11.79 -6.63
N ALA A 163 21.56 10.84 -7.56
CA ALA A 163 22.22 10.91 -8.87
C ALA A 163 21.76 12.11 -9.70
N VAL A 164 20.47 12.51 -9.60
CA VAL A 164 19.91 13.62 -10.38
C VAL A 164 20.14 14.97 -9.73
N THR A 165 20.04 15.04 -8.41
CA THR A 165 19.97 16.31 -7.68
C THR A 165 21.27 16.69 -6.98
N GLY A 166 22.22 15.74 -6.84
CA GLY A 166 23.44 15.91 -6.06
C GLY A 166 23.21 15.94 -4.54
N MET A 167 21.97 15.86 -4.07
CA MET A 167 21.65 15.87 -2.65
C MET A 167 22.16 14.61 -1.96
N ASP A 168 22.71 14.76 -0.75
CA ASP A 168 23.13 13.66 0.12
C ASP A 168 22.11 12.49 0.18
N ILE A 169 22.60 11.26 0.18
CA ILE A 169 21.77 10.05 0.10
C ILE A 169 20.86 9.87 1.31
N GLN A 170 21.30 10.25 2.53
CA GLN A 170 20.46 10.18 3.72
C GLN A 170 19.33 11.21 3.66
N SER A 171 19.63 12.40 3.14
CA SER A 171 18.67 13.46 2.88
C SER A 171 17.64 13.09 1.81
N CYS A 172 18.06 12.35 0.77
CA CYS A 172 17.16 11.76 -0.22
C CYS A 172 16.26 10.70 0.42
N ARG A 173 16.83 9.75 1.17
CA ARG A 173 16.06 8.69 1.85
C ARG A 173 14.99 9.25 2.78
N ARG A 174 15.32 10.28 3.58
CA ARG A 174 14.33 10.96 4.45
C ARG A 174 13.14 11.51 3.65
N ARG A 175 13.38 12.13 2.49
CA ARG A 175 12.33 12.67 1.62
C ARG A 175 11.44 11.60 1.02
N VAL A 176 12.02 10.47 0.59
CA VAL A 176 11.23 9.31 0.14
C VAL A 176 10.32 8.83 1.28
N VAL A 177 10.84 8.71 2.50
CA VAL A 177 10.05 8.30 3.68
C VAL A 177 8.91 9.29 3.98
N TRP A 178 9.11 10.60 3.81
CA TRP A 178 8.02 11.59 3.96
C TRP A 178 6.90 11.35 2.96
N CYS A 179 7.24 11.13 1.69
CA CYS A 179 6.28 10.77 0.65
C CYS A 179 5.56 9.45 0.96
N GLU A 180 6.28 8.42 1.42
CA GLU A 180 5.69 7.14 1.83
C GLU A 180 4.70 7.31 2.99
N ASN A 181 5.03 8.12 4.01
CA ASN A 181 4.14 8.35 5.14
C ASN A 181 2.87 9.12 4.73
N VAL A 182 2.99 10.09 3.81
CA VAL A 182 1.83 10.78 3.22
C VAL A 182 1.00 9.81 2.39
N LEU A 183 1.63 9.01 1.53
CA LEU A 183 0.98 8.01 0.69
C LEU A 183 0.17 7.04 1.55
N ASP A 184 0.81 6.42 2.54
CA ASP A 184 0.21 5.43 3.43
C ASP A 184 -1.06 5.98 4.10
N SER A 185 -0.96 7.17 4.70
CA SER A 185 -2.05 7.77 5.45
C SER A 185 -3.19 8.28 4.55
N GLU A 186 -2.90 9.02 3.49
CA GLU A 186 -3.95 9.55 2.62
C GLU A 186 -4.71 8.45 1.88
N ILE A 187 -4.01 7.43 1.36
CA ILE A 187 -4.65 6.28 0.70
C ILE A 187 -5.51 5.49 1.67
N PHE A 188 -5.05 5.24 2.90
CA PHE A 188 -5.87 4.53 3.89
C PHE A 188 -7.24 5.19 4.08
N TYR A 189 -7.24 6.48 4.42
CA TYR A 189 -8.48 7.20 4.69
C TYR A 189 -9.31 7.43 3.42
N ALA A 190 -8.68 7.58 2.24
CA ALA A 190 -9.40 7.70 0.99
C ALA A 190 -10.10 6.39 0.60
N MET A 191 -9.41 5.25 0.65
CA MET A 191 -10.02 3.95 0.38
C MET A 191 -11.14 3.64 1.36
N ARG A 192 -10.94 3.93 2.66
CA ARG A 192 -12.01 3.78 3.67
C ARG A 192 -13.27 4.55 3.33
N ARG A 193 -13.14 5.83 2.97
CA ARG A 193 -14.29 6.68 2.59
C ARG A 193 -15.02 6.16 1.36
N GLU A 194 -14.30 5.62 0.38
CA GLU A 194 -14.95 5.08 -0.83
C GLU A 194 -15.63 3.74 -0.55
N ILE A 195 -15.02 2.86 0.26
CA ILE A 195 -15.66 1.62 0.73
C ILE A 195 -16.94 1.92 1.54
N GLU A 196 -16.91 2.91 2.43
CA GLU A 196 -18.09 3.33 3.21
C GLU A 196 -19.24 3.87 2.34
N LYS A 197 -18.95 4.42 1.16
CA LYS A 197 -19.99 4.85 0.19
C LYS A 197 -20.59 3.69 -0.60
N GLU A 198 -19.79 2.67 -0.91
CA GLU A 198 -20.25 1.47 -1.63
C GLU A 198 -21.10 0.56 -0.73
N PHE A 199 -20.90 0.64 0.59
CA PHE A 199 -21.70 -0.07 1.60
C PHE A 199 -22.29 0.90 2.61
N PRO A 200 -23.30 1.71 2.23
CA PRO A 200 -24.05 2.47 3.22
C PRO A 200 -24.64 1.47 4.20
N LEU A 201 -24.29 1.60 5.48
CA LEU A 201 -24.93 0.88 6.56
C LEU A 201 -26.45 0.99 6.33
N ALA A 202 -27.12 -0.13 6.08
CA ALA A 202 -28.56 -0.18 6.28
C ALA A 202 -28.80 0.25 7.73
N ALA A 203 -29.63 1.28 7.88
CA ALA A 203 -29.88 2.04 9.10
C ALA A 203 -30.03 1.20 10.37
#